data_AF-A0A553ZZ36-F1
#
_entry.id   AF-A0A553ZZ36-F1
#
_cell.length_a   1.000
_cell.length_b   1.000
_cell.length_c   1.000
_cell.angle_alpha   90.00
_cell.angle_beta   90.00
_cell.angle_gamma   90.00
#
_symmetry.space_group_name_H-M   'P 1'
#
loop_
_entity.id
_entity.type
_entity.pdbx_description
1 polymer ?
#
loop_
_entity_poly.entity_id
_entity_poly.type
_entity_poly.pdbx_seq_one_letter_code
_entity_poly.pdbx_strand_id
1 'polypeptide(L)' 'MYTYYDLLQQIRKYGSFIYTGNKELDLALIQEEVKALKTNGLLSSKEYRQAMAIILKEKNAEM' A
#
# COMPACT_ATOMS: atom_id res chain seq x y z
N MET A 1 8.38 -13.64 2.87
CA MET A 1 8.71 -12.40 2.12
C MET A 1 7.45 -11.56 2.10
N TYR A 2 7.50 -10.26 2.40
CA TYR A 2 6.31 -9.40 2.35
C TYR A 2 6.21 -8.81 0.94
N THR A 3 5.10 -9.09 0.27
CA THR A 3 4.88 -8.81 -1.14
C THR A 3 3.79 -7.76 -1.33
N TYR A 4 3.61 -7.29 -2.56
CA TYR A 4 2.47 -6.44 -2.92
C TYR A 4 1.13 -7.09 -2.55
N TYR A 5 0.99 -8.40 -2.75
CA TYR A 5 -0.21 -9.13 -2.34
C TYR A 5 -0.41 -9.11 -0.82
N ASP A 6 0.65 -9.24 -0.03
CA ASP A 6 0.57 -9.15 1.43
C ASP A 6 0.18 -7.73 1.89
N LEU A 7 0.70 -6.70 1.23
CA LEU A 7 0.30 -5.31 1.46
C LEU A 7 -1.19 -5.10 1.21
N LEU A 8 -1.72 -5.60 0.08
CA LEU A 8 -3.14 -5.54 -0.22
C LEU A 8 -3.98 -6.24 0.85
N GLN A 9 -3.56 -7.43 1.30
CA GLN A 9 -4.25 -8.13 2.38
C GLN A 9 -4.23 -7.38 3.70
N GLN A 10 -3.11 -6.71 4.04
CA GLN A 10 -3.04 -5.89 5.25
C GLN A 10 -4.00 -4.71 5.19
N ILE A 11 -4.03 -3.98 4.07
CA ILE A 11 -4.89 -2.82 3.89
C ILE A 11 -6.37 -3.22 3.90
N ARG A 12 -6.72 -4.36 3.30
CA ARG A 12 -8.10 -4.90 3.31
C ARG A 12 -8.65 -5.15 4.72
N LYS A 13 -7.80 -5.40 5.72
CA LYS A 13 -8.25 -5.55 7.12
C LYS A 13 -8.90 -4.27 7.68
N TYR A 14 -8.61 -3.13 7.07
CA TYR A 14 -9.17 -1.83 7.45
C TYR A 14 -10.40 -1.44 6.60
N GLY A 15 -10.90 -2.35 5.74
CA GLY A 15 -12.09 -2.14 4.92
C GLY A 15 -11.81 -1.58 3.52
N SER A 16 -10.55 -1.29 3.21
CA SER A 16 -10.17 -0.66 1.95
C SER A 16 -9.98 -1.68 0.82
N PHE A 17 -10.81 -1.58 -0.23
CA PHE A 17 -10.67 -2.34 -1.47
C PHE A 17 -10.42 -1.38 -2.63
N ILE A 18 -9.18 -1.34 -3.10
CA ILE A 18 -8.72 -0.44 -4.16
C ILE A 18 -8.49 -1.27 -5.42
N TYR A 19 -9.28 -1.01 -6.46
CA TYR A 19 -9.10 -1.57 -7.80
C TYR A 19 -9.83 -0.71 -8.84
N THR A 20 -9.07 0.00 -9.66
CA THR A 20 -9.56 0.90 -10.71
C THR A 20 -9.32 0.33 -12.11
N GLY A 21 -8.59 -0.79 -12.21
CA GLY A 21 -8.16 -1.37 -13.48
C GLY A 21 -6.93 -0.68 -14.10
N ASN A 22 -6.46 0.41 -13.50
CA ASN A 22 -5.21 1.08 -13.83
C ASN A 22 -4.25 0.93 -12.64
N LYS A 23 -3.14 0.22 -12.86
CA LYS A 23 -2.21 -0.12 -11.77
C LYS A 23 -1.49 1.10 -11.20
N GLU A 24 -1.18 2.12 -12.00
CA GLU A 24 -0.59 3.37 -11.50
C GLU A 24 -1.54 4.10 -10.55
N LEU A 25 -2.82 4.22 -10.93
CA LEU A 25 -3.86 4.81 -10.09
C LEU A 25 -4.10 3.98 -8.83
N ASP A 26 -4.12 2.65 -8.95
CA ASP A 26 -4.25 1.76 -7.80
C ASP A 26 -3.09 1.95 -6.82
N LEU A 27 -1.85 2.02 -7.32
CA LEU A 27 -0.67 2.27 -6.49
C LEU A 27 -0.71 3.65 -5.83
N ALA A 28 -1.24 4.68 -6.50
CA ALA A 28 -1.42 6.01 -5.93
C ALA A 28 -2.44 5.99 -4.77
N LEU A 29 -3.60 5.37 -4.98
CA LEU A 29 -4.65 5.23 -3.97
C LEU A 29 -4.17 4.38 -2.78
N ILE A 30 -3.47 3.27 -3.04
CA ILE A 30 -2.87 2.42 -2.00
C ILE A 30 -1.87 3.23 -1.17
N GLN A 31 -1.07 4.09 -1.80
CA GLN A 31 -0.11 4.93 -1.11
C GLN A 31 -0.77 5.97 -0.21
N GLU A 32 -1.88 6.58 -0.65
CA GLU A 32 -2.67 7.48 0.20
C GLU A 32 -3.25 6.77 1.40
N GLU A 33 -3.83 5.58 1.20
CA GLU A 33 -4.41 4.78 2.27
C GLU A 33 -3.35 4.38 3.32
N VAL A 34 -2.18 3.93 2.88
CA VAL A 34 -1.05 3.60 3.79
C VAL A 34 -0.62 4.83 4.61
N LYS A 35 -0.62 6.03 4.03
CA LYS A 35 -0.34 7.27 4.76
C LYS A 35 -1.44 7.58 5.78
N ALA A 36 -2.72 7.45 5.39
CA ALA A 36 -3.85 7.68 6.28
C ALA A 36 -3.81 6.73 7.49
N LEU A 37 -3.58 5.44 7.25
CA LEU A 37 -3.44 4.44 8.31
C LEU A 37 -2.27 4.75 9.25
N LYS A 38 -1.15 5.27 8.72
CA LYS A 38 -0.02 5.70 9.56
C LYS A 38 -0.38 6.92 10.42
N THR A 39 -1.01 7.93 9.83
CA THR A 39 -1.43 9.14 10.55
C THR A 39 -2.43 8.83 11.66
N ASN A 40 -3.35 7.88 11.42
CA ASN A 40 -4.33 7.42 12.40
C ASN A 40 -3.75 6.45 13.45
N GLY A 41 -2.43 6.17 13.42
CA GLY A 41 -1.78 5.27 14.38
C GLY A 41 -2.07 3.77 14.15
N LEU A 42 -2.71 3.41 13.03
CA LEU A 42 -3.07 2.03 12.68
C LEU A 42 -1.90 1.24 12.08
N LEU A 43 -0.83 1.92 11.67
CA LEU A 43 0.42 1.29 11.23
C LEU A 43 1.61 1.71 12.10
N SER A 44 2.38 0.71 12.53
CA SER A 44 3.69 0.95 13.12
C SER A 44 4.64 1.59 12.10
N SER A 45 5.68 2.26 12.57
CA SER A 45 6.68 2.85 11.69
C SER A 45 7.43 1.80 10.85
N LYS A 46 7.51 0.56 11.33
CA LYS A 46 8.09 -0.57 10.57
C LYS A 46 7.18 -0.97 9.41
N GLU A 47 5.89 -1.19 9.68
CA GLU A 47 4.90 -1.56 8.66
C GLU A 47 4.77 -0.47 7.59
N TYR A 48 4.71 0.79 8.00
CA TYR A 48 4.67 1.91 7.07
C TYR A 48 5.87 1.94 6.13
N ARG A 49 7.10 1.84 6.66
CA ARG A 49 8.31 1.80 5.81
C ARG A 49 8.31 0.62 4.85
N GLN A 50 7.84 -0.54 5.33
CA GLN A 50 7.78 -1.75 4.53
C GLN A 50 6.74 -1.64 3.39
N ALA A 51 5.57 -1.08 3.68
CA ALA A 51 4.54 -0.79 2.68
C ALA A 51 5.05 0.20 1.61
N MET A 52 5.67 1.30 2.03
CA MET A 52 6.21 2.30 1.11
C MET A 52 7.32 1.74 0.21
N ALA A 53 8.19 0.86 0.73
CA ALA A 53 9.22 0.21 -0.06
C ALA A 53 8.64 -0.72 -1.14
N ILE A 54 7.55 -1.42 -0.82
CA ILE A 54 6.82 -2.26 -1.79
C ILE A 54 6.18 -1.40 -2.88
N ILE A 55 5.48 -0.33 -2.50
CA ILE A 55 4.85 0.59 -3.47
C ILE A 55 5.90 1.17 -4.42
N LEU A 56 7.06 1.59 -3.89
CA LEU A 56 8.17 2.09 -4.71
C LEU A 56 8.69 1.04 -5.68
N LYS A 57 8.85 -0.21 -5.21
CA LYS A 57 9.27 -1.32 -6.05
C LYS A 57 8.28 -1.58 -7.18
N GLU A 58 6.98 -1.59 -6.89
CA GLU A 58 5.94 -1.80 -7.91
C GLU A 58 5.89 -0.67 -8.94
N LYS A 59 6.06 0.59 -8.50
CA LYS A 59 6.16 1.75 -9.41
C LYS A 59 7.35 1.64 -10.36
N ASN A 60 8.50 1.22 -9.85
CA ASN A 60 9.71 1.04 -10.68
C ASN A 60 9.63 -0.16 -11.62
N ALA A 61 8.75 -1.12 -11.37
CA ALA A 61 8.53 -2.26 -12.27
C ALA A 61 7.59 -1.92 -13.43
N GLU A 62 6.87 -0.79 -13.37
CA GLU A 62 5.97 -0.31 -14.42
C GLU A 62 6.65 0.69 -15.37
N MET A 63 7.76 1.31 -14.95
CA MET A 63 8.60 2.19 -15.79
C MET A 63 9.59 1.38 -16.61
#